data_AF-A0A2T7PW17-F1
#
_entry.id   AF-A0A2T7PW17-F1
#
_cell.length_a   1.000
_cell.length_b   1.000
_cell.length_c   1.000
_cell.angle_alpha   90.00
_cell.angle_beta   90.00
_cell.angle_gamma   90.00
#
_symmetry.space_group_name_H-M   'P 1'
#
loop_
_entity.id
_entity.type
_entity.pdbx_description
1 polymer ?
#
loop_
_entity_poly.entity_id
_entity_poly.type
_entity_poly.pdbx_seq_one_letter_code
_entity_poly.pdbx_strand_id
1 'polypeptide(L)'
;MWNSFAFSYVDFYHYTSERAIDAIIESGYINESQSGGPDAFYGTGVYGTSLPPSSGKRQIANNNWKEGWRRREKAGRVDYVIKLRIPSSRVKEVRTSNHQLYLHQGRIRLDDYPWEVLEV
;
A
#
# COMPACT_ATOMS: atom_id res chain seq x y z
N MET A 1 -19.18 11.03 -31.77
CA MET A 1 -17.95 11.21 -30.97
C MET A 1 -18.28 10.93 -29.52
N TRP A 2 -17.82 9.81 -28.98
CA TRP A 2 -17.94 9.52 -27.54
C TRP A 2 -16.57 9.70 -26.93
N ASN A 3 -16.44 10.61 -25.96
CA ASN A 3 -15.24 10.77 -25.16
C ASN A 3 -15.14 9.58 -24.22
N SER A 4 -14.28 8.61 -24.54
CA SER A 4 -13.86 7.58 -23.59
C SER A 4 -12.94 8.21 -22.56
N PHE A 5 -13.48 8.61 -21.41
CA PHE A 5 -12.66 8.75 -20.20
C PHE A 5 -12.24 7.35 -19.78
N ALA A 6 -11.11 6.86 -20.32
CA ALA A 6 -10.48 5.67 -19.79
C ALA A 6 -10.03 6.00 -18.36
N PHE A 7 -10.74 5.48 -17.36
CA PHE A 7 -10.23 5.48 -16.00
C PHE A 7 -8.93 4.67 -15.99
N SER A 8 -7.79 5.33 -15.77
CA SER A 8 -6.54 4.62 -15.54
C SER A 8 -6.56 4.01 -14.13
N TYR A 9 -6.14 2.76 -14.02
CA TYR A 9 -6.00 2.06 -12.73
C TYR A 9 -4.53 1.91 -12.38
N VAL A 10 -4.25 1.77 -11.09
CA VAL A 10 -2.93 1.41 -10.57
C VAL A 10 -3.02 0.10 -9.79
N ASP A 11 -1.92 -0.65 -9.81
CA ASP A 11 -1.71 -1.70 -8.82
C ASP A 11 -1.19 -1.04 -7.55
N PHE A 12 -1.99 -1.14 -6.49
CA PHE A 12 -1.67 -0.61 -5.17
C PHE A 12 -1.26 -1.77 -4.27
N TYR A 13 0.03 -1.85 -3.94
CA TYR A 13 0.58 -2.90 -3.08
C TYR A 13 0.69 -2.39 -1.64
N HIS A 14 -0.13 -2.93 -0.73
CA HIS A 14 -0.04 -2.67 0.70
C HIS A 14 0.64 -3.84 1.40
N TYR A 15 1.91 -3.65 1.75
CA TYR A 15 2.73 -4.66 2.41
C TYR A 15 2.50 -4.67 3.91
N THR A 16 2.45 -5.87 4.48
CA THR A 16 2.13 -6.09 5.88
C THR A 16 2.72 -7.42 6.39
N SER A 17 2.44 -7.74 7.66
CA SER A 17 2.80 -9.00 8.29
C SER A 17 1.66 -10.01 8.25
N GLU A 18 1.95 -11.30 8.44
CA GLU A 18 0.98 -12.40 8.51
C GLU A 18 -0.24 -12.07 9.40
N ARG A 19 -0.01 -11.79 10.68
CA ARG A 19 -1.08 -11.42 11.63
C ARG A 19 -1.94 -10.24 11.15
N ALA A 20 -1.35 -9.30 10.44
CA ALA A 20 -2.04 -8.10 10.00
C ALA A 20 -2.81 -8.36 8.70
N ILE A 21 -2.33 -9.25 7.82
CA ILE A 21 -3.12 -9.65 6.65
C ILE A 21 -4.37 -10.44 7.09
N ASP A 22 -4.25 -11.31 8.08
CA ASP A 22 -5.40 -12.04 8.64
C ASP A 22 -6.46 -11.08 9.17
N ALA A 23 -6.05 -10.06 9.94
CA ALA A 23 -6.96 -9.05 10.48
C ALA A 23 -7.60 -8.18 9.37
N ILE A 24 -6.88 -7.90 8.28
CA ILE A 24 -7.41 -7.16 7.13
C ILE A 24 -8.48 -8.00 6.41
N ILE A 25 -8.21 -9.29 6.18
CA ILE A 25 -9.15 -10.21 5.54
C ILE A 25 -10.40 -10.39 6.40
N GLU A 26 -10.23 -10.63 7.71
CA GLU A 26 -11.34 -10.83 8.64
C GLU A 26 -12.22 -9.58 8.76
N SER A 27 -11.62 -8.39 8.85
CA SER A 27 -12.38 -7.15 8.99
C SER A 27 -12.95 -6.62 7.67
N GLY A 28 -12.36 -6.97 6.53
CA GLY A 28 -12.69 -6.41 5.22
C GLY A 28 -12.20 -4.97 5.02
N TYR A 29 -11.29 -4.48 5.88
CA TYR A 29 -10.78 -3.11 5.81
C TYR A 29 -9.25 -3.04 5.97
N ILE A 30 -8.65 -2.10 5.22
CA ILE A 30 -7.32 -1.56 5.55
C ILE A 30 -7.54 -0.23 6.25
N ASN A 31 -7.24 -0.18 7.55
CA ASN A 31 -7.39 1.02 8.35
C ASN A 31 -6.32 2.06 8.00
N GLU A 32 -6.71 3.32 8.02
CA GLU A 32 -5.80 4.44 7.78
C GLU A 32 -4.75 4.57 8.89
N SER A 33 -3.54 4.96 8.52
CA SER A 33 -2.55 5.46 9.46
C SER A 33 -2.93 6.90 9.85
N GLN A 34 -3.06 7.19 11.14
CA GLN A 34 -3.44 8.51 11.66
C GLN A 34 -2.25 9.49 11.65
N SER A 35 -2.48 10.74 11.25
CA SER A 35 -1.50 11.84 11.33
C SER A 35 -1.05 12.09 12.77
N GLY A 36 0.26 12.07 13.01
CA GLY A 36 0.88 12.22 14.34
C GLY A 36 1.72 11.03 14.79
N GLY A 37 1.61 9.88 14.09
CA GLY A 37 2.50 8.73 14.25
C GLY A 37 3.74 8.80 13.33
N PRO A 38 4.79 8.01 13.60
CA PRO A 38 6.00 7.94 12.77
C PRO A 38 5.76 7.43 11.33
N ASP A 39 4.56 6.91 11.05
CA ASP A 39 4.21 6.22 9.79
C ASP A 39 3.32 7.07 8.84
N ALA A 40 2.91 8.29 9.22
CA ALA A 40 1.99 9.14 8.44
C ALA A 40 2.68 10.39 7.83
N PHE A 41 3.87 10.21 7.23
CA PHE A 41 4.72 11.31 6.75
C PHE A 41 4.05 12.19 5.66
N TYR A 42 3.12 11.63 4.89
CA TYR A 42 2.42 12.35 3.81
C TYR A 42 0.94 12.61 4.10
N GLY A 43 0.53 12.49 5.37
CA GLY A 43 -0.84 12.71 5.84
C GLY A 43 -1.54 11.42 6.27
N THR A 44 -2.77 11.57 6.76
CA THR A 44 -3.63 10.44 7.15
C THR A 44 -4.10 9.67 5.91
N GLY A 45 -4.05 8.35 5.97
CA GLY A 45 -4.58 7.48 4.92
C GLY A 45 -3.93 6.09 4.89
N VAL A 46 -4.28 5.32 3.87
CA VAL A 46 -3.68 4.00 3.61
C VAL A 46 -2.54 4.16 2.60
N TYR A 47 -1.39 3.61 2.96
CA TYR A 47 -0.18 3.69 2.16
C TYR A 47 0.04 2.41 1.38
N GLY A 48 0.46 2.56 0.13
CA GLY A 48 0.90 1.45 -0.71
C GLY A 48 2.06 1.90 -1.60
N THR A 49 2.47 1.04 -2.51
CA THR A 49 3.51 1.35 -3.51
C THR A 49 3.14 0.70 -4.84
N SER A 50 3.80 1.10 -5.92
CA SER A 50 3.76 0.43 -7.22
C SER A 50 4.74 -0.75 -7.31
N LEU A 51 5.59 -0.98 -6.29
CA LEU A 51 6.57 -2.07 -6.32
C LEU A 51 5.89 -3.43 -6.10
N PRO A 52 5.98 -4.37 -7.07
CA PRO A 52 5.45 -5.72 -6.91
C PRO A 52 6.34 -6.59 -6.01
N PRO A 53 5.83 -7.73 -5.48
CA PRO A 53 6.59 -8.65 -4.61
C PRO A 53 7.91 -9.12 -5.21
N SER A 54 7.97 -9.28 -6.54
CA SER A 54 9.19 -9.65 -7.27
C SER A 54 10.35 -8.66 -7.12
N SER A 55 10.11 -7.46 -6.59
CA SER A 55 11.17 -6.50 -6.25
C SER A 55 12.02 -6.95 -5.05
N GLY A 56 11.51 -7.87 -4.22
CA GLY A 56 12.18 -8.41 -3.06
C GLY A 56 12.02 -7.57 -1.78
N LYS A 57 11.92 -8.26 -0.64
CA LYS A 57 11.61 -7.69 0.68
C LYS A 57 12.46 -6.48 1.05
N ARG A 58 13.78 -6.57 0.82
CA ARG A 58 14.73 -5.48 1.12
C ARG A 58 14.41 -4.19 0.36
N GLN A 59 14.14 -4.29 -0.95
CA GLN A 59 13.86 -3.13 -1.79
C GLN A 59 12.50 -2.53 -1.41
N ILE A 60 11.49 -3.37 -1.21
CA ILE A 60 10.15 -2.97 -0.79
C ILE A 60 10.20 -2.24 0.55
N ALA A 61 10.90 -2.81 1.54
CA ALA A 61 11.04 -2.18 2.85
C ALA A 61 11.75 -0.82 2.76
N ASN A 62 12.87 -0.75 2.03
CA ASN A 62 13.60 0.50 1.85
C ASN A 62 12.76 1.57 1.13
N ASN A 63 11.92 1.18 0.16
CA ASN A 63 10.99 2.08 -0.50
C ASN A 63 9.87 2.57 0.44
N ASN A 64 9.32 1.70 1.27
CA ASN A 64 8.16 2.04 2.09
C ASN A 64 8.50 2.88 3.32
N TRP A 65 9.73 2.77 3.84
CA TRP A 65 10.14 3.47 5.05
C TRP A 65 11.49 4.18 4.88
N LYS A 66 11.49 5.50 5.08
CA LYS A 66 12.72 6.32 5.07
C LYS A 66 13.75 5.87 6.10
N GLU A 67 13.29 5.54 7.31
CA GLU A 67 14.14 5.11 8.43
C GLU A 67 13.58 3.85 9.09
N GLY A 68 14.48 3.02 9.62
CA GLY A 68 14.11 1.79 10.33
C GLY A 68 13.54 0.69 9.43
N TRP A 69 13.68 0.79 8.11
CA TRP A 69 13.17 -0.22 7.17
C TRP A 69 13.70 -1.63 7.46
N ARG A 70 14.99 -1.76 7.83
CA ARG A 70 15.61 -3.04 8.21
C ARG A 70 14.92 -3.70 9.41
N ARG A 71 14.49 -2.90 10.39
CA ARG A 71 13.76 -3.40 11.56
C ARG A 71 12.37 -3.89 11.16
N ARG A 72 11.71 -3.17 10.24
CA ARG A 72 10.37 -3.53 9.76
C ARG A 72 10.39 -4.77 8.86
N GLU A 73 11.41 -4.90 8.01
CA GLU A 73 11.69 -6.12 7.25
C GLU A 73 11.88 -7.31 8.20
N LYS A 74 12.77 -7.20 9.20
CA LYS A 74 12.97 -8.27 10.21
C LYS A 74 11.73 -8.57 11.06
N ALA A 75 10.81 -7.62 11.18
CA ALA A 75 9.55 -7.80 11.89
C ALA A 75 8.43 -8.34 10.99
N GLY A 76 8.76 -8.75 9.77
CA GLY A 76 7.81 -9.37 8.83
C GLY A 76 6.82 -8.41 8.18
N ARG A 77 7.05 -7.09 8.21
CA ARG A 77 6.11 -6.09 7.62
C ARG A 77 6.07 -6.08 6.09
N VAL A 78 6.74 -7.02 5.47
CA VAL A 78 6.81 -7.24 4.02
C VAL A 78 6.75 -8.73 3.71
N ASP A 79 6.14 -9.54 4.59
CA ASP A 79 5.97 -10.98 4.36
C ASP A 79 4.73 -11.28 3.52
N TYR A 80 3.72 -10.40 3.62
CA TYR A 80 2.50 -10.49 2.85
C TYR A 80 2.19 -9.16 2.20
N VAL A 81 1.45 -9.22 1.11
CA VAL A 81 0.91 -8.04 0.45
C VAL A 81 -0.55 -8.26 0.10
N ILE A 82 -1.35 -7.21 0.25
CA ILE A 82 -2.63 -7.10 -0.43
C ILE A 82 -2.47 -6.16 -1.63
N LYS A 83 -2.71 -6.70 -2.81
CA LYS A 83 -2.71 -5.95 -4.07
C LYS A 83 -4.14 -5.54 -4.38
N LEU A 84 -4.36 -4.25 -4.57
CA LEU A 84 -5.65 -3.67 -4.95
C LEU A 84 -5.53 -3.02 -6.32
N ARG A 85 -6.54 -3.18 -7.17
CA ARG A 85 -6.64 -2.43 -8.43
C ARG A 85 -7.49 -1.18 -8.23
N ILE A 86 -6.84 -0.05 -7.98
CA ILE A 86 -7.49 1.20 -7.58
C ILE A 86 -7.50 2.20 -8.74
N PRO A 87 -8.61 2.94 -9.00
CA PRO A 87 -8.59 4.05 -9.95
C PRO A 87 -7.51 5.07 -9.55
N SER A 88 -6.68 5.50 -10.50
CA SER A 88 -5.58 6.44 -10.24
C SER A 88 -6.05 7.75 -9.58
N SER A 89 -7.28 8.18 -9.86
CA SER A 89 -7.91 9.35 -9.26
C SER A 89 -8.23 9.22 -7.76
N ARG A 90 -8.16 8.01 -7.20
CA ARG A 90 -8.40 7.72 -5.77
C ARG A 90 -7.12 7.67 -4.94
N VAL A 91 -5.95 7.77 -5.58
CA VAL A 91 -4.66 7.76 -4.90
C VAL A 91 -3.86 8.99 -5.26
N LYS A 92 -3.11 9.50 -4.29
CA LYS A 92 -2.04 10.47 -4.54
C LYS A 92 -0.73 9.70 -4.66
N GLU A 93 -0.04 9.85 -5.77
CA GLU A 93 1.34 9.38 -5.87
C GLU A 93 2.30 10.38 -5.23
N VAL A 94 3.20 9.85 -4.43
CA VAL A 94 4.31 10.59 -3.84
C VAL A 94 5.60 9.92 -4.27
N ARG A 95 6.40 10.63 -5.07
CA ARG A 95 7.66 10.14 -5.60
C ARG A 95 8.80 11.06 -5.19
N THR A 96 9.87 10.47 -4.68
CA THR A 96 11.15 11.11 -4.37
C THR A 96 12.29 10.31 -5.04
N SER A 97 13.54 10.72 -4.85
CA SER A 97 14.69 9.97 -5.38
C SER A 97 14.77 8.52 -4.88
N ASN A 98 14.25 8.25 -3.68
CA ASN A 98 14.40 6.96 -3.00
C ASN A 98 13.08 6.24 -2.72
N HIS A 99 11.94 6.91 -2.94
CA HIS A 99 10.63 6.40 -2.54
C HIS A 99 9.59 6.64 -3.61
N GLN A 100 8.74 5.65 -3.85
CA GLN A 100 7.49 5.75 -4.57
C GLN A 100 6.40 5.17 -3.67
N LEU A 101 5.43 6.01 -3.33
CA LEU A 101 4.29 5.64 -2.50
C LEU A 101 2.99 6.09 -3.15
N TYR A 102 1.94 5.31 -2.92
CA TYR A 102 0.57 5.73 -3.11
C TYR A 102 -0.06 6.02 -1.75
N LEU A 103 -0.85 7.10 -1.68
CA LEU A 103 -1.68 7.45 -0.53
C LEU A 103 -3.14 7.45 -0.96
N HIS A 104 -3.92 6.53 -0.38
CA HIS A 104 -5.39 6.52 -0.47
C HIS A 104 -5.97 7.23 0.75
N GLN A 105 -6.94 8.12 0.55
CA GLN A 105 -7.56 8.88 1.64
C GLN A 105 -8.66 8.08 2.33
N GLY A 106 -8.60 8.02 3.66
CA GLY A 106 -9.51 7.22 4.46
C GLY A 106 -9.11 5.76 4.52
N ARG A 107 -9.87 4.96 5.28
CA ARG A 107 -9.76 3.50 5.24
C ARG A 107 -10.18 2.97 3.87
N ILE A 108 -9.56 1.88 3.44
CA ILE A 108 -9.99 1.12 2.26
C ILE A 108 -10.93 0.01 2.72
N ARG A 109 -12.09 -0.12 2.10
CA ARG A 109 -12.92 -1.34 2.17
C ARG A 109 -12.51 -2.25 1.02
N LEU A 110 -12.23 -3.52 1.30
CA LEU A 110 -11.71 -4.44 0.28
C LEU A 110 -12.70 -4.63 -0.89
N ASP A 111 -13.99 -4.74 -0.60
CA ASP A 111 -15.04 -4.92 -1.62
C ASP A 111 -15.15 -3.76 -2.63
N ASP A 112 -14.59 -2.60 -2.34
CA ASP A 112 -14.65 -1.44 -3.25
C ASP A 112 -13.73 -1.64 -4.47
N TYR A 113 -12.79 -2.58 -4.42
CA TYR A 113 -11.77 -2.81 -5.45
C TYR A 113 -11.49 -4.31 -5.68
N PRO A 114 -11.10 -4.73 -6.90
CA PRO A 114 -10.51 -6.04 -7.09
C PRO A 114 -9.24 -6.18 -6.25
N TRP A 115 -9.11 -7.28 -5.50
CA TRP A 115 -7.97 -7.53 -4.64
C TRP A 115 -7.50 -8.98 -4.65
N GLU A 116 -6.22 -9.17 -4.38
CA GLU A 116 -5.60 -10.49 -4.15
C GLU A 116 -4.54 -10.37 -3.05
N VAL A 117 -4.30 -11.49 -2.34
CA VAL A 117 -3.25 -11.60 -1.33
C VAL A 117 -2.15 -12.50 -1.85
N LEU A 118 -0.89 -12.07 -1.65
CA LEU A 118 0.30 -12.80 -2.05
C LEU A 118 1.28 -12.86 -0.88
N GLU A 119 1.96 -13.99 -0.76
CA GLU A 119 3.19 -14.10 0.03
C GLU A 119 4.35 -13.49 -0.76
N VAL A 120 5.28 -12.84 -0.05
CA VAL A 120 6.40 -12.06 -0.60
C VAL A 120 7.74 -12.72 -0.28
#